data_AF-A0A851SC18-F1
#
_entry.id   AF-A0A851SC18-F1
#
_cell.length_a   1.000
_cell.length_b   1.000
_cell.length_c   1.000
_cell.angle_alpha   90.00
_cell.angle_beta   90.00
_cell.angle_gamma   90.00
#
_symmetry.space_group_name_H-M   'P 1'
#
loop_
_entity.id
_entity.type
_entity.pdbx_description
1 polymer ?
#
loop_
_entity_poly.entity_id
_entity_poly.type
_entity_poly.pdbx_seq_one_letter_code
_entity_poly.pdbx_strand_id
1 'polypeptide(L)'
;ACMLCRCVEADSDVCGDKLEKYGVCAHVFCLYFATLLFRQENDRVGLMGFLPRDIHLAVRRAAHMHCYVCGQRGATVMCCKEDCDRWFHLPCAREGGCVTHYIPHYRYLLPTDSHPWRSIQ
;
A
#
# COMPACT_ATOMS: atom_id res chain seq x y z
N ALA A 1 -3.55 -8.26 -13.86
CA ALA A 1 -2.46 -7.62 -13.08
C ALA A 1 -3.07 -6.83 -11.93
N CYS A 2 -2.36 -6.67 -10.81
CA CYS A 2 -2.82 -5.79 -9.73
C CYS A 2 -2.92 -4.34 -10.23
N MET A 3 -4.04 -3.67 -9.99
CA MET A 3 -4.29 -2.32 -10.50
C MET A 3 -3.39 -1.25 -9.85
N LEU A 4 -2.87 -1.51 -8.64
CA LEU A 4 -2.10 -0.55 -7.85
C LEU A 4 -0.59 -0.66 -8.07
N CYS A 5 -0.05 -1.87 -8.20
CA CYS A 5 1.39 -2.05 -8.51
C CYS A 5 1.66 -2.39 -9.98
N ARG A 6 0.62 -2.64 -10.79
CA ARG A 6 0.69 -3.01 -12.22
C ARG A 6 1.43 -4.32 -12.54
N CYS A 7 1.91 -5.04 -11.53
CA CYS A 7 2.53 -6.34 -11.68
C CYS A 7 1.48 -7.45 -11.88
N VAL A 8 1.77 -8.39 -12.80
CA VAL A 8 0.99 -9.62 -12.98
C VAL A 8 1.32 -10.64 -11.89
N GLU A 9 2.62 -10.78 -11.64
CA GLU A 9 3.23 -11.60 -10.61
C GLU A 9 4.08 -10.70 -9.73
N ALA A 10 3.86 -10.77 -8.43
CA ALA A 10 4.65 -10.08 -7.44
C ALA A 10 4.87 -11.06 -6.28
N ASP A 11 5.99 -10.90 -5.59
CA ASP A 11 6.30 -11.67 -4.39
C ASP A 11 5.18 -11.48 -3.34
N SER A 12 4.59 -12.59 -2.88
CA SER A 12 3.53 -12.59 -1.88
C SER A 12 3.99 -12.06 -0.53
N ASP A 13 5.28 -12.19 -0.20
CA ASP A 13 5.83 -11.65 1.06
C ASP A 13 5.88 -10.12 1.03
N VAL A 14 5.95 -9.53 -0.16
CA VAL A 14 6.02 -8.07 -0.36
C VAL A 14 4.63 -7.48 -0.60
N CYS A 15 3.82 -8.12 -1.44
CA CYS A 15 2.53 -7.57 -1.88
C CYS A 15 1.32 -8.18 -1.15
N GLY A 16 1.48 -9.34 -0.52
CA GLY A 16 0.38 -10.14 0.02
C GLY A 16 -0.43 -10.81 -1.09
N ASP A 17 -1.48 -11.52 -0.69
CA ASP A 17 -2.36 -12.25 -1.60
C ASP A 17 -2.99 -11.34 -2.65
N LYS A 18 -3.19 -11.88 -3.85
CA LYS A 18 -3.93 -11.20 -4.92
C LYS A 18 -5.41 -11.50 -4.80
N LEU A 19 -6.22 -10.45 -4.65
CA LEU A 19 -7.67 -10.55 -4.58
C LEU A 19 -8.30 -10.06 -5.88
N GLU A 20 -9.37 -10.73 -6.31
CA GLU A 20 -10.15 -10.33 -7.46
C GLU A 20 -11.65 -10.39 -7.16
N LYS A 21 -12.29 -9.22 -7.09
CA LYS A 21 -13.73 -9.09 -6.79
C LYS A 21 -14.26 -7.74 -7.25
N TYR A 22 -15.54 -7.66 -7.60
CA TYR A 22 -16.21 -6.40 -7.98
C TYR A 22 -15.52 -5.65 -9.13
N GLY A 23 -14.88 -6.37 -10.06
CA GLY A 23 -14.11 -5.79 -11.17
C GLY A 23 -12.78 -5.16 -10.75
N VAL A 24 -12.31 -5.40 -9.53
CA VAL A 24 -11.01 -4.94 -9.02
C VAL A 24 -10.10 -6.15 -8.82
N CYS A 25 -8.86 -6.04 -9.31
CA CYS A 25 -7.77 -6.96 -9.03
C CYS A 25 -6.67 -6.20 -8.27
N ALA A 26 -6.40 -6.55 -7.01
CA ALA A 26 -5.39 -5.87 -6.21
C ALA A 26 -4.76 -6.81 -5.19
N HIS A 27 -3.47 -6.60 -4.88
CA HIS A 27 -2.85 -7.29 -3.76
C HIS A 27 -3.25 -6.66 -2.42
N VAL A 28 -3.33 -7.48 -1.37
CA VAL A 28 -3.73 -7.05 -0.03
C VAL A 28 -2.87 -5.88 0.47
N PHE A 29 -1.54 -6.00 0.47
CA PHE A 29 -0.69 -4.93 0.98
C PHE A 29 -0.66 -3.72 0.04
N CYS A 30 -0.86 -3.92 -1.27
CA CYS A 30 -1.01 -2.78 -2.18
C CYS A 30 -2.23 -1.90 -1.81
N LEU A 31 -3.33 -2.49 -1.35
CA LEU A 31 -4.49 -1.74 -0.86
C LEU A 31 -4.14 -0.95 0.41
N TYR A 32 -3.44 -1.57 1.36
CA TYR A 32 -3.10 -0.93 2.64
C TYR A 32 -2.06 0.18 2.52
N PHE A 33 -1.09 0.06 1.61
CA PHE A 33 -0.02 1.05 1.46
C PHE A 33 -0.31 2.15 0.43
N ALA A 34 -1.41 2.05 -0.33
CA ALA A 34 -1.75 3.08 -1.31
C ALA A 34 -2.08 4.41 -0.61
N THR A 35 -1.19 5.40 -0.74
CA THR A 35 -1.29 6.70 -0.05
C THR A 35 -2.55 7.47 -0.42
N LEU A 36 -3.09 7.25 -1.62
CA LEU A 36 -4.28 7.95 -2.13
C LEU A 36 -5.58 7.20 -1.89
N LEU A 37 -5.56 6.15 -1.06
CA LEU A 37 -6.69 5.28 -0.79
C LEU A 37 -7.00 5.27 0.72
N PHE A 38 -8.25 5.59 1.07
CA PHE A 38 -8.70 5.63 2.45
C PHE A 38 -9.67 4.48 2.72
N ARG A 39 -9.38 3.69 3.76
CA ARG A 39 -10.24 2.60 4.21
C ARG A 39 -11.51 3.16 4.82
N GLN A 40 -12.64 2.51 4.54
CA GLN A 40 -13.90 2.80 5.24
C GLN A 40 -13.97 2.00 6.54
N GLU A 41 -14.60 2.56 7.58
CA GLU A 41 -14.76 1.89 8.88
C GLU A 41 -15.62 0.61 8.81
N ASN A 42 -16.41 0.46 7.74
CA ASN A 42 -17.25 -0.71 7.54
C ASN A 42 -16.58 -1.75 6.63
N ASP A 43 -15.92 -2.73 7.23
CA ASP A 43 -15.19 -3.82 6.56
C ASP A 43 -16.09 -4.75 5.71
N ARG A 44 -17.42 -4.65 5.82
CA ARG A 44 -18.36 -5.39 4.96
C ARG A 44 -18.49 -4.79 3.57
N VAL A 45 -17.84 -3.65 3.32
CA VAL A 45 -17.97 -2.89 2.08
C VAL A 45 -16.72 -3.08 1.21
N GLY A 46 -16.94 -3.50 -0.05
CA GLY A 46 -15.90 -3.54 -1.07
C GLY A 46 -14.85 -4.63 -0.89
N LEU A 47 -13.61 -4.31 -1.22
CA LEU A 47 -12.46 -5.22 -1.17
C LEU A 47 -11.63 -4.89 0.08
N MET A 48 -11.68 -5.72 1.13
CA MET A 48 -10.97 -5.49 2.41
C MET A 48 -11.31 -4.15 3.09
N GLY A 49 -12.56 -3.68 2.99
CA GLY A 49 -12.99 -2.38 3.52
C GLY A 49 -12.69 -1.19 2.58
N PHE A 50 -12.17 -1.45 1.38
CA PHE A 50 -11.94 -0.43 0.35
C PHE A 50 -13.01 -0.51 -0.75
N LEU A 51 -13.66 0.62 -1.01
CA LEU A 51 -14.66 0.69 -2.06
C LEU A 51 -14.05 0.59 -3.45
N PRO A 52 -14.62 -0.22 -4.36
CA PRO A 52 -14.12 -0.30 -5.73
C PRO A 52 -13.95 1.06 -6.41
N ARG A 53 -14.92 1.98 -6.22
CA ARG A 53 -14.84 3.34 -6.78
C ARG A 53 -13.61 4.13 -6.31
N ASP A 54 -13.21 3.97 -5.05
CA ASP A 54 -12.11 4.71 -4.44
C ASP A 54 -10.77 4.12 -4.90
N ILE A 55 -10.72 2.80 -5.09
CA ILE A 55 -9.56 2.11 -5.71
C ILE A 55 -9.36 2.63 -7.14
N HIS A 56 -10.42 2.69 -7.95
CA HIS A 56 -10.34 3.25 -9.31
C HIS A 56 -9.93 4.73 -9.30
N LEU A 57 -10.40 5.51 -8.33
CA LEU A 57 -10.01 6.91 -8.18
C LEU A 57 -8.53 7.05 -7.80
N ALA A 58 -8.03 6.23 -6.88
CA ALA A 58 -6.61 6.19 -6.50
C ALA A 58 -5.72 5.84 -7.70
N VAL A 59 -6.10 4.83 -8.49
CA VAL A 59 -5.39 4.44 -9.73
C VAL A 59 -5.36 5.58 -10.75
N ARG A 60 -6.49 6.28 -10.94
CA ARG A 60 -6.56 7.44 -11.84
C ARG A 60 -5.68 8.60 -11.36
N ARG A 61 -5.69 8.91 -10.05
CA ARG A 61 -4.82 9.95 -9.47
C ARG A 61 -3.35 9.58 -9.62
N ALA A 62 -2.99 8.32 -9.38
CA ALA A 62 -1.63 7.80 -9.52
C ALA A 62 -1.13 7.73 -10.98
N ALA A 63 -1.99 7.93 -11.99
CA ALA A 63 -1.66 7.70 -13.39
C ALA A 63 -0.49 8.56 -13.91
N HIS A 64 -0.15 9.67 -13.26
CA HIS A 64 0.99 10.52 -13.60
C HIS A 64 2.16 10.44 -12.62
N MET A 65 2.03 9.69 -11.53
CA MET A 65 3.10 9.51 -10.55
C MET A 65 4.08 8.47 -11.06
N HIS A 66 5.35 8.85 -11.16
CA HIS A 66 6.42 7.98 -11.65
C HIS A 66 7.05 7.23 -10.49
N CYS A 67 7.24 5.93 -10.67
CA CYS A 67 8.00 5.14 -9.71
C CYS A 67 9.47 5.55 -9.75
N TYR A 68 10.03 5.92 -8.61
CA TYR A 68 11.43 6.33 -8.47
C TYR A 68 12.43 5.22 -8.90
N VAL A 69 12.04 3.95 -8.79
CA VAL A 69 12.92 2.81 -9.10
C VAL A 69 12.83 2.39 -10.56
N CYS A 70 11.62 2.07 -11.06
CA CYS A 70 11.46 1.56 -12.43
C CYS A 70 11.13 2.62 -13.48
N GLY A 71 10.90 3.88 -13.06
CA GLY A 71 10.54 5.00 -13.94
C GLY A 71 9.13 4.94 -14.54
N GLN A 72 8.39 3.85 -14.36
CA GLN A 72 7.05 3.69 -14.94
C GLN A 72 5.99 4.48 -14.16
N ARG A 73 4.96 4.95 -14.87
CA ARG A 73 3.80 5.66 -14.31
C ARG A 73 2.87 4.72 -13.54
N GLY A 74 2.11 5.28 -12.60
CA GLY A 74 1.09 4.54 -11.84
C GLY A 74 1.51 4.20 -10.41
N ALA A 75 2.58 4.81 -9.89
CA ALA A 75 3.03 4.58 -8.53
C ALA A 75 2.00 5.10 -7.50
N THR A 76 1.63 4.27 -6.53
CA THR A 76 0.55 4.57 -5.56
C THR A 76 1.03 4.78 -4.14
N VAL A 77 2.31 4.51 -3.85
CA VAL A 77 2.90 4.60 -2.52
C VAL A 77 3.86 5.77 -2.48
N MET A 78 3.59 6.77 -1.65
CA MET A 78 4.48 7.91 -1.41
C MET A 78 5.39 7.62 -0.20
N CYS A 79 6.62 8.10 -0.24
CA CYS A 79 7.50 8.07 0.93
C CYS A 79 6.87 8.84 2.10
N CYS A 80 6.97 8.32 3.32
CA CYS A 80 6.47 8.99 4.51
C CYS A 80 7.48 9.96 5.16
N LYS A 81 8.73 9.98 4.68
CA LYS A 81 9.75 10.91 5.17
C LYS A 81 9.36 12.34 4.79
N GLU A 82 9.47 13.26 5.73
CA GLU A 82 9.27 14.69 5.48
C GLU A 82 10.15 15.18 4.31
N ASP A 83 9.59 16.05 3.49
CA ASP A 83 10.19 16.60 2.27
C ASP A 83 10.62 15.57 1.20
N CYS A 84 10.20 14.31 1.32
CA CYS A 84 10.40 13.31 0.27
C CYS A 84 9.14 13.19 -0.60
N ASP A 85 9.26 13.58 -1.87
CA ASP A 85 8.19 13.54 -2.86
C ASP A 85 8.22 12.29 -3.74
N ARG A 86 9.02 11.28 -3.37
CA ARG A 86 9.21 10.07 -4.18
C ARG A 86 8.01 9.13 -4.09
N TRP A 87 7.64 8.58 -5.25
CA TRP A 87 6.57 7.61 -5.39
C TRP A 87 7.10 6.24 -5.82
N PHE A 88 6.42 5.20 -5.39
CA PHE A 88 6.80 3.81 -5.62
C PHE A 88 5.57 2.97 -5.99
N HIS A 89 5.78 1.97 -6.83
CA HIS A 89 4.95 0.76 -6.72
C HIS A 89 5.38 0.05 -5.44
N LEU A 90 4.45 -0.59 -4.73
CA LEU A 90 4.80 -1.34 -3.52
C LEU A 90 5.98 -2.31 -3.68
N PRO A 91 6.04 -3.18 -4.72
CA PRO A 91 7.19 -4.09 -4.89
C PRO A 91 8.51 -3.35 -5.11
N CYS A 92 8.48 -2.17 -5.72
CA CYS A 92 9.67 -1.35 -5.94
C CYS A 92 10.16 -0.62 -4.68
N ALA A 93 9.31 -0.43 -3.67
CA ALA A 93 9.66 0.36 -2.49
C ALA A 93 10.89 -0.22 -1.76
N ARG A 94 10.97 -1.56 -1.66
CA ARG A 94 12.09 -2.28 -1.02
C ARG A 94 13.42 -2.02 -1.72
N GLU A 95 13.45 -2.06 -3.06
CA GLU A 95 14.64 -1.78 -3.86
C GLU A 95 15.04 -0.30 -3.80
N GLY A 96 14.06 0.60 -3.64
CA GLY A 96 14.25 2.04 -3.51
C GLY A 96 14.73 2.50 -2.12
N GLY A 97 15.08 1.57 -1.22
CA GLY A 97 15.52 1.86 0.14
C GLY A 97 14.38 2.29 1.09
N CYS A 98 13.12 2.12 0.70
CA CYS A 98 11.98 2.34 1.60
C CYS A 98 11.64 1.04 2.34
N VAL A 99 11.38 1.14 3.64
CA VAL A 99 10.92 0.00 4.45
C VAL A 99 9.41 0.08 4.63
N THR A 100 8.71 -0.97 4.21
CA THR A 100 7.26 -1.10 4.36
C THR A 100 6.95 -1.97 5.58
N HIS A 101 6.42 -1.38 6.64
CA HIS A 101 5.96 -2.13 7.82
C HIS A 101 4.44 -2.24 7.80
N TYR A 102 3.92 -3.46 7.67
CA TYR A 102 2.52 -3.75 7.88
C TYR A 102 2.36 -4.53 9.17
N ILE A 103 1.56 -3.99 10.05
CA ILE A 103 1.23 -4.58 11.34
C ILE A 103 -0.26 -4.95 11.26
N PRO A 104 -0.61 -6.25 11.12
CA PRO A 104 -2.01 -6.65 11.08
C PRO A 104 -2.66 -6.26 12.40
N HIS A 105 -3.78 -5.53 12.33
CA HIS A 105 -4.62 -5.04 13.44
C HIS A 105 -4.23 -5.58 14.82
N TYR A 106 -3.26 -4.93 15.47
CA TYR A 106 -2.86 -5.33 16.82
C TYR A 106 -4.04 -5.11 17.78
N ARG A 107 -4.53 -6.20 18.38
CA ARG A 107 -5.05 -6.18 19.75
C ARG A 107 -3.94 -6.67 20.66
N TYR A 108 -3.17 -5.75 21.23
CA TYR A 108 -2.28 -6.02 22.36
C TYR A 108 -2.64 -5.11 23.52
N LEU A 109 -2.70 -5.67 24.72
CA LEU A 109 -2.54 -4.94 25.97
C LEU A 109 -1.03 -4.92 26.26
N LEU A 110 -0.42 -3.75 26.19
CA LEU A 110 1.00 -3.57 26.54
C LEU A 110 1.13 -3.40 28.06
N PRO A 111 2.14 -4.00 28.73
CA PRO A 111 2.55 -3.61 30.07
C PRO A 111 3.00 -2.15 30.06
N THR A 112 2.70 -1.40 31.12
CA THR A 112 2.88 0.07 31.22
C THR A 112 4.30 0.57 30.90
N ASP A 113 5.30 -0.33 30.94
CA ASP A 113 6.72 0.06 30.86
C ASP A 113 7.36 -0.27 29.50
N SER A 114 6.57 -0.63 28.48
CA SER A 114 7.07 -0.89 27.13
C SER A 114 6.83 0.31 26.20
N HIS A 115 7.85 1.15 26.01
CA HIS A 115 7.84 2.24 25.03
C HIS A 115 8.15 1.71 23.62
N PRO A 116 7.24 1.83 22.62
CA PRO A 116 7.41 1.22 21.30
C PRO A 116 8.34 1.98 20.33
N TRP A 117 9.06 3.01 20.79
CA TRP A 117 9.67 4.03 19.91
C TRP A 117 11.21 4.07 19.89
N ARG A 118 11.92 3.10 20.47
CA ARG A 118 13.38 3.22 20.62
C ARG A 118 14.25 2.82 19.43
N SER A 119 13.71 2.46 18.27
CA SER A 119 14.55 2.17 17.10
C SER A 119 13.83 2.44 15.77
N ILE A 120 13.66 3.71 15.43
CA ILE A 120 13.56 4.14 14.04
C ILE A 120 14.67 5.17 13.85
N GLN A 121 15.80 4.74 13.29
CA GLN A 121 16.80 5.60 12.63
C GLN A 121 16.65 5.40 11.12
#